data_AF-A0A9D2ZXT4-F1
#
_entry.id   AF-A0A9D2ZXT4-F1
#
_cell.length_a   1.000
_cell.length_b   1.000
_cell.length_c   1.000
_cell.angle_alpha   90.00
_cell.angle_beta   90.00
_cell.angle_gamma   90.00
#
_symmetry.space_group_name_H-M   'P 1'
#
loop_
_entity.id
_entity.type
_entity.pdbx_description
1 polymer ?
#
loop_
_entity_poly.entity_id
_entity_poly.type
_entity_poly.pdbx_seq_one_letter_code
_entity_poly.pdbx_strand_id
1 'polypeptide(L)'
;MTAPDQDELITELTAVLAKSLRALGKAGQPDEASRLGAAGWSLLRHDQPREAEKINGTMHYLARLPGSPSSGELAQADSHSTSES
;
A
#
# COMPACT_ATOMS: atom_id res chain seq x y z
N MET A 1 -20.15 -28.30 0.31
CA MET A 1 -19.05 -27.33 0.47
C MET A 1 -18.93 -27.03 1.94
N THR A 2 -17.82 -27.41 2.57
CA THR A 2 -17.47 -26.98 3.93
C THR A 2 -17.19 -25.48 3.89
N ALA A 3 -17.58 -24.73 4.92
CA ALA A 3 -17.24 -23.32 5.00
C ALA A 3 -15.70 -23.16 4.97
N PRO A 4 -15.16 -22.16 4.26
CA PRO A 4 -13.72 -21.92 4.21
C PRO A 4 -13.18 -21.64 5.61
N ASP A 5 -11.94 -22.04 5.84
CA ASP A 5 -11.23 -21.75 7.08
C ASP A 5 -11.08 -20.22 7.26
N GLN A 6 -11.08 -19.76 8.51
CA GLN A 6 -11.00 -18.34 8.81
C GLN A 6 -9.70 -17.72 8.27
N ASP A 7 -8.58 -18.44 8.35
CA ASP A 7 -7.29 -17.99 7.83
C ASP A 7 -7.27 -17.91 6.30
N GLU A 8 -7.98 -18.81 5.63
CA GLU A 8 -8.16 -18.78 4.17
C GLU A 8 -8.98 -17.54 3.76
N LEU A 9 -10.10 -17.28 4.45
CA LEU A 9 -10.91 -16.08 4.23
C LEU A 9 -10.12 -14.79 4.44
N ILE A 10 -9.32 -14.71 5.51
CA ILE A 10 -8.46 -13.54 5.78
C ILE A 10 -7.42 -13.37 4.67
N THR A 11 -6.83 -14.46 4.20
CA THR A 11 -5.84 -14.44 3.11
C THR A 11 -6.45 -13.90 1.83
N GLU A 12 -7.63 -14.41 1.45
CA GLU A 12 -8.33 -13.99 0.23
C GLU A 12 -8.81 -12.54 0.32
N LEU A 13 -9.38 -12.14 1.46
CA LEU A 13 -9.84 -10.78 1.68
C LEU A 13 -8.66 -9.79 1.67
N THR A 14 -7.52 -10.15 2.26
CA THR A 14 -6.29 -9.35 2.21
C THR A 14 -5.82 -9.17 0.77
N ALA A 15 -5.89 -10.22 -0.05
CA ALA A 15 -5.53 -10.13 -1.46
C ALA A 15 -6.47 -9.20 -2.25
N VAL A 16 -7.78 -9.23 -1.97
CA VAL A 16 -8.76 -8.31 -2.57
C VAL A 16 -8.49 -6.88 -2.11
N LEU A 17 -8.29 -6.64 -0.82
CA LEU A 17 -7.95 -5.33 -0.27
C LEU A 17 -6.69 -4.76 -0.96
N ALA A 18 -5.60 -5.54 -1.02
CA ALA A 18 -4.36 -5.10 -1.65
C ALA A 18 -4.55 -4.73 -3.13
N LYS A 19 -5.36 -5.48 -3.89
CA LYS A 19 -5.71 -5.14 -5.28
C LYS A 19 -6.51 -3.83 -5.36
N SER A 20 -7.49 -3.63 -4.49
CA SER A 20 -8.29 -2.41 -4.42
C SER A 20 -7.45 -1.18 -4.09
N LEU A 21 -6.55 -1.28 -3.10
CA LEU A 21 -5.63 -0.19 -2.74
C LEU A 21 -4.72 0.19 -3.92
N ARG A 22 -4.19 -0.80 -4.64
CA ARG A 22 -3.39 -0.55 -5.86
C ARG A 22 -4.20 0.11 -6.96
N ALA A 23 -5.46 -0.30 -7.17
CA ALA A 23 -6.34 0.32 -8.14
C ALA A 23 -6.62 1.79 -7.78
N LEU A 24 -6.86 2.07 -6.49
CA LEU A 24 -7.06 3.42 -5.98
C LEU A 24 -5.83 4.31 -6.17
N GLY A 25 -4.63 3.78 -5.86
CA GLY A 25 -3.37 4.48 -6.12
C GLY A 25 -3.18 4.80 -7.60
N LYS A 26 -3.46 3.85 -8.50
CA LYS A 26 -3.40 4.06 -9.96
C LYS A 26 -4.44 5.06 -10.47
N ALA A 27 -5.55 5.24 -9.75
CA ALA A 27 -6.55 6.27 -10.03
C ALA A 27 -6.15 7.67 -9.54
N GLY A 28 -4.91 7.85 -9.06
CA GLY A 28 -4.39 9.13 -8.60
C GLY A 28 -4.69 9.43 -7.13
N GLN A 29 -5.05 8.41 -6.34
CA GLN A 29 -5.36 8.56 -4.91
C GLN A 29 -4.42 7.71 -4.01
N PRO A 30 -3.07 7.80 -4.17
CA PRO A 30 -2.13 6.97 -3.42
C PRO A 30 -2.14 7.24 -1.91
N ASP A 31 -2.41 8.47 -1.48
CA ASP A 31 -2.47 8.83 -0.05
C ASP A 31 -3.67 8.21 0.65
N GLU A 32 -4.84 8.27 0.02
CA GLU A 32 -6.05 7.64 0.56
C GLU A 32 -5.89 6.12 0.59
N ALA A 33 -5.32 5.54 -0.47
CA ALA A 33 -4.98 4.13 -0.49
C ALA A 33 -3.99 3.76 0.63
N SER A 34 -3.01 4.61 0.93
CA SER A 34 -2.04 4.37 2.00
C SER A 34 -2.69 4.45 3.38
N ARG A 35 -3.62 5.40 3.62
CA ARG A 35 -4.39 5.49 4.87
C ARG A 35 -5.25 4.24 5.11
N LEU A 36 -5.98 3.79 4.09
CA LEU A 36 -6.77 2.55 4.16
C LEU A 36 -5.87 1.32 4.38
N GLY A 37 -4.70 1.29 3.73
CA GLY A 37 -3.67 0.27 3.97
C GLY A 37 -3.18 0.26 5.42
N ALA A 38 -2.89 1.42 6.00
CA ALA A 38 -2.42 1.51 7.39
C ALA A 38 -3.47 1.00 8.39
N ALA A 39 -4.76 1.28 8.14
CA ALA A 39 -5.86 0.73 8.92
C ALA A 39 -5.91 -0.80 8.84
N GLY A 40 -5.82 -1.36 7.62
CA GLY A 40 -5.78 -2.82 7.42
C GLY A 40 -4.56 -3.48 8.09
N TRP A 41 -3.38 -2.88 7.95
CA TRP A 41 -2.16 -3.35 8.61
C TRP A 41 -2.31 -3.37 10.14
N SER A 42 -2.87 -2.29 10.72
CA SER A 42 -3.09 -2.19 12.16
C SER A 42 -3.96 -3.35 12.68
N LEU A 43 -5.01 -3.73 11.95
CA LEU A 43 -5.88 -4.85 12.34
C LEU A 43 -5.17 -6.21 12.30
N LEU A 44 -4.23 -6.40 11.36
CA LEU A 44 -3.63 -7.71 11.09
C LEU A 44 -2.29 -7.94 11.80
N ARG A 45 -1.56 -6.88 12.18
CA ARG A 45 -0.14 -6.98 12.57
C ARG A 45 0.20 -7.95 13.70
N HIS A 46 -0.75 -8.22 14.60
CA HIS A 46 -0.53 -9.09 15.76
C HIS A 46 -0.98 -10.52 15.51
N ASP A 47 -2.20 -10.70 14.97
CA ASP A 47 -2.82 -12.02 14.84
C ASP A 47 -2.54 -12.65 13.46
N GLN A 48 -2.26 -11.84 12.45
CA GLN A 48 -2.08 -12.26 11.05
C GLN A 48 -0.87 -11.55 10.40
N PRO A 49 0.35 -11.71 10.95
CA PRO A 49 1.51 -10.90 10.58
C PRO A 49 1.93 -11.07 9.10
N ARG A 50 1.72 -12.27 8.53
CA ARG A 50 1.99 -12.51 7.10
C ARG A 50 1.12 -11.65 6.19
N GLU A 51 -0.15 -11.48 6.56
CA GLU A 51 -1.12 -10.73 5.79
C GLU A 51 -0.95 -9.22 6.00
N ALA A 52 -0.57 -8.82 7.21
CA ALA A 52 -0.10 -7.46 7.48
C ALA A 52 1.09 -7.08 6.59
N GLU A 53 2.09 -7.95 6.44
CA GLU A 53 3.27 -7.67 5.60
C GLU A 53 2.90 -7.44 4.13
N LYS A 54 1.89 -8.14 3.60
CA LYS A 54 1.39 -7.90 2.23
C LYS A 54 0.76 -6.51 2.08
N ILE A 55 0.04 -6.05 3.11
CA ILE A 55 -0.51 -4.68 3.14
C ILE A 55 0.61 -3.66 3.26
N ASN A 56 1.62 -3.92 4.10
CA ASN A 56 2.79 -3.05 4.23
C ASN A 56 3.55 -2.90 2.89
N GLY A 57 3.82 -4.01 2.21
CA GLY A 57 4.42 -3.99 0.87
C GLY A 57 3.56 -3.26 -0.17
N THR A 58 2.23 -3.25 0.00
CA THR A 58 1.32 -2.46 -0.84
C THR A 58 1.43 -0.96 -0.54
N MET A 59 1.52 -0.54 0.72
CA MET A 59 1.80 0.86 1.07
C MET A 59 3.15 1.34 0.54
N HIS A 60 4.21 0.52 0.61
CA HIS A 60 5.50 0.84 -0.01
C HIS A 60 5.43 0.97 -1.54
N TYR A 61 4.52 0.25 -2.19
CA TYR A 61 4.25 0.46 -3.62
C TYR A 61 3.55 1.80 -3.85
N LEU A 62 2.52 2.11 -3.07
CA LEU A 62 1.76 3.36 -3.18
C LEU A 62 2.63 4.60 -2.96
N ALA A 63 3.56 4.54 -2.00
CA ALA A 63 4.51 5.61 -1.72
C ALA A 63 5.44 5.95 -2.89
N ARG A 64 5.55 5.07 -3.90
CA ARG A 64 6.34 5.30 -5.12
C ARG A 64 5.51 5.83 -6.29
N LEU A 65 4.19 5.99 -6.12
CA LEU A 65 3.32 6.49 -7.18
C LEU A 65 3.34 8.03 -7.25
N PRO A 66 3.23 8.61 -8.46
CA PRO A 66 3.04 10.05 -8.62
C PRO A 66 1.84 10.56 -7.81
N GLY A 67 1.99 11.72 -7.17
CA GLY A 67 0.97 12.26 -6.27
C GLY A 67 1.08 11.76 -4.82
N SER A 68 1.96 10.80 -4.53
CA SER A 68 2.41 10.54 -3.15
C SER A 68 3.38 11.65 -2.72
N PRO A 69 3.32 12.15 -1.48
CA PRO A 69 4.24 13.18 -0.98
C PRO A 69 5.71 12.77 -1.12
N SER A 70 6.02 11.49 -0.86
CA SER A 70 7.36 10.92 -1.03
C SER A 70 7.85 10.89 -2.48
N SER A 71 6.96 10.75 -3.46
CA SER A 71 7.34 10.82 -4.88
C SER A 71 7.60 12.25 -5.34
N GLY A 72 6.95 13.25 -4.72
CA GLY A 72 7.18 14.67 -4.99
C GLY A 72 8.56 15.14 -4.51
N GLU A 73 9.01 14.70 -3.34
CA GLU A 73 10.35 15.02 -2.80
C GLU A 73 11.47 14.40 -3.65
N LEU A 74 11.31 13.14 -4.09
CA LEU A 74 12.29 12.49 -4.98
C LEU A 74 12.43 13.23 -6.33
N ALA A 75 11.33 13.68 -6.91
CA ALA A 75 11.35 14.43 -8.17
C ALA A 75 11.98 15.83 -8.02
N GLN A 76 11.85 16.47 -6.85
CA GLN A 76 12.50 17.76 -6.58
C GLN A 76 14.01 17.61 -6.32
N ALA A 77 14.44 16.54 -5.65
CA ALA A 77 15.86 16.26 -5.41
C ALA A 77 16.65 16.08 -6.71
N ASP A 78 16.08 15.38 -7.71
CA ASP A 78 16.71 15.19 -9.01
C ASP A 78 16.84 16.51 -9.80
N SER A 79 15.90 17.45 -9.60
CA SER A 79 15.90 18.74 -10.30
C SER A 79 16.93 19.73 -9.75
N HIS A 80 17.28 19.63 -8.47
CA HIS A 80 18.22 20.55 -7.82
C HIS A 80 19.70 20.19 -8.07
N SER A 81 20.00 18.93 -8.47
CA SER A 81 21.38 18.47 -8.65
C SER A 81 21.98 18.81 -10.03
N THR A 82 21.19 19.33 -10.99
CA THR A 82 21.67 19.68 -12.34
C THR A 82 22.04 21.16 -12.51
N SER A 83 22.04 21.96 -11.43
CA SER A 83 22.37 23.39 -11.46
C SER A 83 23.53 23.74 -10.52
N GLU A 84 24.67 23.05 -10.66
CA GLU A 84 25.96 23.64 -10.31
C GLU A 84 26.91 23.43 -11.49
N SER A 85 27.27 24.53 -12.15
CA SER A 85 28.29 24.64 -13.20
C SER A 85 29.59 25.19 -12.62
#